data_AF-X1QZY2-F1
#
_entry.id   AF-X1QZY2-F1
#
_cell.length_a   1.000
_cell.length_b   1.000
_cell.length_c   1.000
_cell.angle_alpha   90.00
_cell.angle_beta   90.00
_cell.angle_gamma   90.00
#
_symmetry.space_group_name_H-M   'P 1'
#
loop_
_entity.id
_entity.type
_entity.pdbx_description
1 polymer ?
#
loop_
_entity_poly.entity_id
_entity_poly.type
_entity_poly.pdbx_seq_one_letter_code
_entity_poly.pdbx_strand_id
1 'polypeptide(L)'
;MRLPAGKVAGLEAMTDLYKRIASQSLDCAQAWVKDSPCPDHEPATDAFWWGVIAWADAFGLSMGVDMAEWSRLFVYPHNQFANYLRPGNPPPPLEPVNESPANVILALDAAWTELVVKLTAEWGLFHHLKDRGAMLEAQRLQGELRTPGSPTCKAFLESDLTFFHHLFKNFPFSEQTRKHINAWLKRAEEGL
;
A
#
# COMPACT_ATOMS: atom_id res chain seq x y z
N MET A 1 -6.21 24.91 4.06
CA MET A 1 -4.82 24.53 3.74
C MET A 1 -4.78 23.01 3.82
N ARG A 2 -4.65 22.32 2.67
CA ARG A 2 -4.71 20.85 2.61
C ARG A 2 -3.33 20.32 2.96
N LEU A 3 -3.24 19.63 4.10
CA LEU A 3 -2.02 18.94 4.51
C LEU A 3 -2.03 17.57 3.83
N PRO A 4 -0.97 17.17 3.09
CA PRO A 4 -0.81 15.79 2.61
C PRO A 4 -1.04 14.79 3.75
N ALA A 5 -1.41 13.54 3.46
CA ALA A 5 -1.66 12.50 4.46
C ALA A 5 -0.57 12.44 5.58
N GLY A 6 0.71 12.56 5.22
CA GLY A 6 1.85 12.60 6.17
C GLY A 6 2.09 13.95 6.87
N LYS A 7 1.20 14.92 6.73
CA LYS A 7 1.20 16.20 7.46
C LYS A 7 -0.09 16.41 8.26
N VAL A 8 -0.98 15.42 8.31
CA VAL A 8 -2.10 15.42 9.27
C VAL A 8 -1.49 15.37 10.67
N ALA A 9 -1.80 16.36 11.50
CA ALA A 9 -1.25 16.45 12.85
C ALA A 9 -1.59 15.21 13.68
N GLY A 10 -0.61 14.63 14.38
CA GLY A 10 -0.80 13.43 15.19
C GLY A 10 -0.58 12.11 14.45
N LEU A 11 0.10 12.12 13.29
CA LEU A 11 0.53 10.93 12.54
C LEU A 11 2.06 10.86 12.38
N GLU A 12 2.81 11.50 13.28
CA GLU A 12 4.27 11.63 13.19
C GLU A 12 4.97 10.28 13.32
N ALA A 13 4.55 9.42 14.26
CA ALA A 13 5.19 8.12 14.46
C ALA A 13 4.95 7.19 13.26
N MET A 14 3.76 7.23 12.68
CA MET A 14 3.42 6.49 11.45
C MET A 14 4.23 7.02 10.25
N THR A 15 4.38 8.35 10.14
CA THR A 15 5.20 8.96 9.09
C THR A 15 6.67 8.54 9.20
N ASP A 16 7.21 8.51 10.42
CA ASP A 16 8.59 8.07 10.64
C ASP A 16 8.78 6.57 10.37
N LEU A 17 7.79 5.74 10.69
CA LEU A 17 7.77 4.32 10.32
C LEU A 17 7.81 4.16 8.79
N TYR A 18 6.93 4.84 8.05
CA TYR A 18 6.91 4.76 6.60
C TYR A 18 8.21 5.26 5.95
N LYS A 19 8.84 6.31 6.48
CA LYS A 19 10.15 6.76 6.00
C LYS A 19 11.23 5.69 6.18
N ARG A 20 11.25 5.00 7.32
CA ARG A 20 12.20 3.90 7.56
C ARG A 20 11.96 2.75 6.60
N ILE A 21 10.71 2.29 6.47
CA ILE A 21 10.32 1.22 5.54
C ILE A 21 10.71 1.59 4.11
N ALA A 22 10.41 2.81 3.66
CA ALA A 22 10.74 3.27 2.32
C ALA A 22 12.26 3.31 2.08
N SER A 23 13.04 3.78 3.05
CA SER A 23 14.51 3.77 2.97
C SER A 23 15.06 2.34 2.86
N GLN A 24 14.64 1.44 3.74
CA GLN A 24 15.09 0.04 3.72
C GLN A 24 14.66 -0.68 2.44
N SER A 25 13.45 -0.41 1.96
CA SER A 25 12.95 -0.93 0.69
C SER A 25 13.81 -0.47 -0.48
N LEU A 26 14.22 0.80 -0.50
CA LEU A 26 15.10 1.33 -1.54
C LEU A 26 16.48 0.68 -1.48
N ASP A 27 17.08 0.55 -0.29
CA ASP A 27 18.39 -0.08 -0.11
C ASP A 27 18.37 -1.54 -0.58
N CYS A 28 17.33 -2.30 -0.22
CA CYS A 28 17.18 -3.67 -0.68
C CYS A 28 16.83 -3.80 -2.16
N ALA A 29 16.04 -2.88 -2.73
CA ALA A 29 15.79 -2.88 -4.17
C ALA A 29 17.08 -2.61 -4.97
N GLN A 30 17.94 -1.70 -4.48
CA GLN A 30 19.24 -1.46 -5.09
C GLN A 30 20.18 -2.67 -4.99
N ALA A 31 20.15 -3.40 -3.87
CA ALA A 31 20.89 -4.65 -3.72
C ALA A 31 20.35 -5.74 -4.64
N TRP A 32 19.03 -5.84 -4.79
CA TRP A 32 18.37 -6.82 -5.65
C TRP A 32 18.75 -6.65 -7.12
N VAL A 33 18.74 -5.40 -7.63
CA VAL A 33 19.17 -5.08 -9.00
C VAL A 33 20.64 -5.45 -9.24
N LYS A 34 21.46 -5.48 -8.18
CA LYS A 34 22.88 -5.87 -8.23
C LYS A 34 23.11 -7.36 -7.93
N ASP A 35 22.05 -8.17 -7.86
CA ASP A 35 22.11 -9.59 -7.51
C ASP A 35 22.88 -9.85 -6.20
N SER A 36 22.70 -8.95 -5.22
CA SER A 36 23.34 -9.01 -3.91
C SER A 36 22.30 -9.32 -2.83
N PRO A 37 22.68 -9.89 -1.67
CA PRO A 37 21.76 -10.04 -0.54
C PRO A 37 21.21 -8.68 -0.08
N CYS A 38 19.95 -8.66 0.35
CA CYS A 38 19.33 -7.47 0.93
C CYS A 38 20.05 -7.14 2.25
N PRO A 39 20.44 -5.87 2.47
CA PRO A 39 20.99 -5.43 3.74
C PRO A 39 20.04 -5.73 4.91
N ASP A 40 20.59 -5.70 6.13
CA ASP A 40 19.79 -5.85 7.35
C ASP A 40 18.68 -4.79 7.37
N HIS A 41 17.45 -5.27 7.57
CA HIS A 41 16.24 -4.46 7.58
C HIS A 41 15.26 -4.98 8.61
N GLU A 42 14.20 -4.22 8.85
CA GLU A 42 13.23 -4.53 9.89
C GLU A 42 12.12 -5.46 9.38
N PRO A 43 11.52 -6.32 10.23
CA PRO A 43 10.38 -7.16 9.85
C PRO A 43 9.17 -6.38 9.31
N ALA A 44 9.04 -5.09 9.66
CA ALA A 44 8.01 -4.21 9.11
C ALA A 44 8.18 -4.00 7.59
N THR A 45 9.41 -4.03 7.08
CA THR A 45 9.71 -3.93 5.64
C THR A 45 9.28 -5.20 4.92
N ASP A 46 9.51 -6.39 5.48
CA ASP A 46 8.96 -7.65 4.97
C ASP A 46 7.44 -7.60 4.91
N ALA A 47 6.81 -7.24 6.04
CA ALA A 47 5.36 -7.19 6.21
C ALA A 47 4.71 -6.23 5.22
N PHE A 48 5.33 -5.06 5.00
CA PHE A 48 4.89 -4.08 4.02
C PHE A 48 4.78 -4.68 2.62
N TRP A 49 5.85 -5.31 2.13
CA TRP A 49 5.89 -5.84 0.76
C TRP A 49 4.99 -7.05 0.57
N TRP A 50 4.89 -7.94 1.55
CA TRP A 50 3.90 -9.01 1.52
C TRP A 50 2.47 -8.48 1.56
N GLY A 51 2.21 -7.41 2.33
CA GLY A 51 0.94 -6.69 2.32
C GLY A 51 0.62 -6.10 0.94
N VAL A 52 1.61 -5.50 0.27
CA VAL A 52 1.44 -4.92 -1.08
C VAL A 52 0.94 -5.97 -2.08
N ILE A 53 1.34 -7.24 -1.97
CA ILE A 53 0.83 -8.30 -2.86
C ILE A 53 -0.65 -8.53 -2.65
N ALA A 54 -1.07 -8.70 -1.40
CA ALA A 54 -2.47 -8.94 -1.06
C ALA A 54 -3.37 -7.74 -1.43
N TRP A 55 -2.85 -6.51 -1.25
CA TRP A 55 -3.50 -5.29 -1.71
C TRP A 55 -3.60 -5.24 -3.24
N ALA A 56 -2.51 -5.52 -3.95
CA ALA A 56 -2.45 -5.40 -5.41
C ALA A 56 -3.43 -6.34 -6.10
N ASP A 57 -3.59 -7.57 -5.60
CA ASP A 57 -4.57 -8.52 -6.12
C ASP A 57 -6.01 -8.02 -5.93
N ALA A 58 -6.36 -7.64 -4.70
CA ALA A 58 -7.70 -7.14 -4.39
C ALA A 58 -8.03 -5.83 -5.13
N PHE A 59 -7.05 -4.94 -5.27
CA PHE A 59 -7.19 -3.66 -5.96
C PHE A 59 -7.42 -3.87 -7.46
N GLY A 60 -6.64 -4.75 -8.11
CA GLY A 60 -6.84 -5.11 -9.52
C GLY A 60 -8.24 -5.68 -9.78
N LEU A 61 -8.69 -6.62 -8.93
CA LEU A 61 -10.03 -7.20 -9.02
C LEU A 61 -11.13 -6.15 -8.85
N SER A 62 -10.99 -5.27 -7.85
CA SER A 62 -11.96 -4.21 -7.56
C SER A 62 -12.01 -3.15 -8.66
N MET A 63 -10.88 -2.89 -9.33
CA MET A 63 -10.84 -2.03 -10.51
C MET A 63 -11.49 -2.69 -11.74
N GLY A 64 -11.43 -4.02 -11.85
CA GLY A 64 -11.89 -4.76 -13.03
C GLY A 64 -10.95 -4.61 -14.23
N VAL A 65 -9.64 -4.56 -13.99
CA VAL A 65 -8.62 -4.58 -15.06
C VAL A 65 -8.47 -5.99 -15.67
N ASP A 66 -7.75 -6.10 -16.78
CA ASP A 66 -7.29 -7.41 -17.25
C ASP A 66 -6.33 -8.01 -16.21
N MET A 67 -6.82 -9.00 -15.47
CA MET A 67 -6.07 -9.62 -14.39
C MET A 67 -4.84 -10.40 -14.87
N ALA A 68 -4.82 -10.90 -16.11
CA ALA A 68 -3.64 -11.58 -16.63
C ALA A 68 -2.51 -10.57 -16.89
N GLU A 69 -2.85 -9.42 -17.48
CA GLU A 69 -1.89 -8.34 -17.68
C GLU A 69 -1.46 -7.70 -16.35
N TRP A 70 -2.42 -7.39 -15.47
CA TRP A 70 -2.18 -6.82 -14.14
C TRP A 70 -1.25 -7.70 -13.30
N SER A 71 -1.55 -9.00 -13.22
CA SER A 71 -0.74 -9.93 -12.45
C SER A 71 0.68 -10.00 -12.99
N ARG A 72 0.85 -10.06 -14.31
CA ARG A 72 2.16 -10.17 -14.94
C ARG A 72 3.00 -8.91 -14.79
N LEU A 73 2.40 -7.73 -14.95
CA LEU A 73 3.13 -6.46 -15.00
C LEU A 73 3.25 -5.76 -13.65
N PHE A 74 2.29 -5.95 -12.76
CA PHE A 74 2.23 -5.25 -11.47
C PHE A 74 2.41 -6.20 -10.30
N VAL A 75 1.63 -7.27 -10.16
CA VAL A 75 1.70 -8.14 -8.98
C VAL A 75 3.00 -8.96 -8.94
N TYR A 76 3.34 -9.60 -10.04
CA TYR A 76 4.46 -10.54 -10.11
C TYR A 76 5.81 -9.91 -9.76
N PRO A 77 6.19 -8.72 -10.26
CA PRO A 77 7.43 -8.07 -9.85
C PRO A 77 7.49 -7.77 -8.35
N HIS A 78 6.39 -7.32 -7.75
CA HIS A 78 6.34 -7.11 -6.30
C HIS A 78 6.44 -8.44 -5.54
N ASN A 79 5.82 -9.50 -6.02
CA ASN A 79 5.91 -10.83 -5.40
C ASN A 79 7.34 -11.37 -5.44
N GLN A 80 8.06 -11.16 -6.56
CA GLN A 80 9.47 -11.51 -6.65
C GLN A 80 10.31 -10.72 -5.64
N PHE A 81 10.02 -9.43 -5.47
CA PHE A 81 10.73 -8.61 -4.48
C PHE A 81 10.44 -9.04 -3.05
N ALA A 82 9.17 -9.26 -2.70
CA ALA A 82 8.76 -9.73 -1.37
C ALA A 82 9.44 -11.07 -1.02
N ASN A 83 9.51 -12.00 -1.98
CA ASN A 83 10.22 -13.27 -1.82
C ASN A 83 11.73 -13.10 -1.68
N TYR A 84 12.33 -12.12 -2.35
CA TYR A 84 13.75 -11.79 -2.20
C TYR A 84 14.07 -11.25 -0.80
N LEU A 85 13.19 -10.41 -0.23
CA LEU A 85 13.35 -9.88 1.13
C LEU A 85 13.18 -11.01 2.17
N ARG A 86 12.07 -11.74 2.08
CA ARG A 86 11.72 -12.82 2.99
C ARG A 86 11.05 -13.95 2.20
N PRO A 87 11.77 -15.04 1.89
CA PRO A 87 11.19 -16.19 1.20
C PRO A 87 10.00 -16.75 1.97
N GLY A 88 8.88 -16.97 1.30
CA GLY A 88 7.67 -17.42 1.95
C GLY A 88 6.48 -17.56 1.02
N ASN A 89 5.32 -17.80 1.62
CA ASN A 89 4.06 -17.79 0.90
C ASN A 89 3.37 -16.44 1.10
N PRO A 90 2.64 -15.93 0.09
CA PRO A 90 1.83 -14.75 0.28
C PRO A 90 0.83 -14.94 1.42
N PRO A 91 0.53 -13.86 2.16
CA PRO A 91 -0.56 -13.88 3.13
C PRO A 91 -1.89 -14.15 2.39
N PRO A 92 -2.95 -14.54 3.11
CA PRO A 92 -4.28 -14.63 2.53
C PRO A 92 -4.63 -13.34 1.77
N PRO A 93 -5.20 -13.45 0.56
CA PRO A 93 -5.56 -12.27 -0.22
C PRO A 93 -6.58 -11.42 0.53
N LEU A 94 -6.53 -10.11 0.33
CA LEU A 94 -7.59 -9.23 0.81
C LEU A 94 -8.86 -9.47 -0.01
N GLU A 95 -10.02 -9.33 0.63
CA GLU A 95 -11.29 -9.42 -0.06
C GLU A 95 -11.45 -8.21 -1.01
N PRO A 96 -11.85 -8.42 -2.27
CA PRO A 96 -12.13 -7.31 -3.18
C PRO A 96 -13.35 -6.53 -2.70
N VAL A 97 -13.31 -5.21 -2.90
CA VAL A 97 -14.36 -4.30 -2.46
C VAL A 97 -15.19 -3.90 -3.68
N ASN A 98 -16.50 -4.15 -3.63
CA ASN A 98 -17.43 -3.80 -4.70
C ASN A 98 -18.22 -2.54 -4.35
N GLU A 99 -17.53 -1.40 -4.31
CA GLU A 99 -18.11 -0.09 -3.97
C GLU A 99 -17.65 1.00 -4.96
N SER A 100 -17.89 2.27 -4.62
CA SER A 100 -17.34 3.39 -5.39
C SER A 100 -15.80 3.33 -5.41
N PRO A 101 -15.14 3.78 -6.49
CA PRO A 101 -13.68 3.77 -6.57
C PRO A 101 -12.97 4.45 -5.39
N ALA A 102 -13.53 5.54 -4.88
CA ALA A 102 -13.04 6.23 -3.68
C ALA A 102 -13.09 5.32 -2.44
N ASN A 103 -14.20 4.63 -2.21
CA ASN A 103 -14.34 3.72 -1.08
C ASN A 103 -13.44 2.49 -1.22
N VAL A 104 -13.26 1.99 -2.44
CA VAL A 104 -12.34 0.87 -2.72
C VAL A 104 -10.92 1.21 -2.26
N ILE A 105 -10.40 2.40 -2.62
CA ILE A 105 -9.07 2.86 -2.19
C ILE A 105 -8.98 2.84 -0.65
N LEU A 106 -9.89 3.56 0.01
CA LEU A 106 -9.83 3.75 1.46
C LEU A 106 -10.01 2.44 2.24
N ALA A 107 -10.92 1.57 1.78
CA ALA A 107 -11.18 0.30 2.43
C ALA A 107 -10.00 -0.67 2.28
N LEU A 108 -9.41 -0.74 1.09
CA LEU A 108 -8.26 -1.60 0.84
C LEU A 108 -7.00 -1.09 1.53
N ASP A 109 -6.79 0.22 1.62
CA ASP A 109 -5.65 0.79 2.35
C ASP A 109 -5.78 0.56 3.87
N ALA A 110 -7.00 0.64 4.41
CA ALA A 110 -7.26 0.27 5.80
C ALA A 110 -7.01 -1.22 6.07
N ALA A 111 -7.51 -2.11 5.20
CA ALA A 111 -7.33 -3.55 5.32
C ALA A 111 -5.86 -3.96 5.16
N TRP A 112 -5.15 -3.34 4.21
CA TRP A 112 -3.72 -3.50 4.02
C TRP A 112 -2.93 -3.07 5.25
N THR A 113 -3.25 -1.91 5.83
CA THR A 113 -2.60 -1.44 7.07
C THR A 113 -2.77 -2.46 8.21
N GLU A 114 -3.97 -3.03 8.37
CA GLU A 114 -4.22 -4.05 9.39
C GLU A 114 -3.39 -5.33 9.14
N LEU A 115 -3.29 -5.76 7.89
CA LEU A 115 -2.47 -6.91 7.50
C LEU A 115 -0.99 -6.67 7.82
N VAL A 116 -0.43 -5.52 7.44
CA VAL A 116 0.98 -5.18 7.70
C VAL A 116 1.27 -5.20 9.21
N VAL A 117 0.38 -4.67 10.05
CA VAL A 117 0.52 -4.72 11.51
C VAL A 117 0.53 -6.17 12.02
N LYS A 118 -0.37 -7.03 11.53
CA LYS A 118 -0.41 -8.45 11.92
C LYS A 118 0.88 -9.18 11.53
N LEU A 119 1.33 -9.03 10.29
CA LEU A 119 2.55 -9.67 9.79
C LEU A 119 3.79 -9.18 10.55
N THR A 120 3.86 -7.88 10.86
CA THR A 120 4.95 -7.32 11.66
C THR A 120 4.97 -7.93 13.07
N ALA A 121 3.81 -8.13 13.69
CA ALA A 121 3.69 -8.79 14.99
C ALA A 121 4.12 -10.26 14.95
N GLU A 122 3.71 -10.99 13.92
CA GLU A 122 4.06 -12.40 13.72
C GLU A 122 5.56 -12.61 13.48
N TRP A 123 6.21 -11.73 12.72
CA TRP A 123 7.60 -11.91 12.29
C TRP A 123 8.61 -11.19 13.19
N GLY A 124 8.16 -10.33 14.10
CA GLY A 124 9.04 -9.48 14.89
C GLY A 124 8.40 -8.87 16.14
N LEU A 125 7.71 -9.67 16.96
CA LEU A 125 6.98 -9.20 18.15
C LEU A 125 7.77 -8.22 19.05
N PHE A 126 9.03 -8.51 19.34
CA PHE A 126 9.88 -7.62 20.16
C PHE A 126 10.33 -6.35 19.41
N HIS A 127 10.46 -6.43 18.09
CA HIS A 127 10.77 -5.27 17.25
C HIS A 127 9.55 -4.37 17.10
N HIS A 128 8.34 -4.90 17.24
CA HIS A 128 7.09 -4.15 17.14
C HIS A 128 6.87 -3.16 18.29
N LEU A 129 7.41 -3.44 19.49
CA LEU A 129 7.18 -2.58 20.65
C LEU A 129 7.69 -1.14 20.47
N LYS A 130 8.73 -0.94 19.65
CA LYS A 130 9.23 0.41 19.31
C LYS A 130 8.26 1.18 18.41
N ASP A 131 7.42 0.48 17.66
CA ASP A 131 6.46 1.03 16.70
C ASP A 131 5.05 1.18 17.29
N ARG A 132 4.90 0.99 18.61
CA ARG A 132 3.60 1.10 19.30
C ARG A 132 2.91 2.45 19.04
N GLY A 133 3.67 3.54 18.96
CA GLY A 133 3.12 4.86 18.60
C GLY A 133 2.46 4.84 17.22
N ALA A 134 3.18 4.33 16.22
CA ALA A 134 2.66 4.19 14.86
C ALA A 134 1.43 3.27 14.78
N MET A 135 1.38 2.20 15.58
CA MET A 135 0.19 1.34 15.66
C MET A 135 -1.05 2.09 16.16
N LEU A 136 -0.91 2.87 17.23
CA LEU A 136 -2.02 3.62 17.82
C LEU A 136 -2.52 4.69 16.84
N GLU A 137 -1.60 5.36 16.14
CA GLU A 137 -1.91 6.32 15.08
C GLU A 137 -2.62 5.65 13.90
N ALA A 138 -2.15 4.47 13.45
CA ALA A 138 -2.78 3.71 12.38
C ALA A 138 -4.22 3.28 12.74
N GLN A 139 -4.44 2.80 13.97
CA GLN A 139 -5.78 2.45 14.46
C GLN A 139 -6.72 3.66 14.51
N ARG A 140 -6.22 4.81 14.98
CA ARG A 140 -6.98 6.05 15.01
C ARG A 140 -7.35 6.48 13.59
N LEU A 141 -6.38 6.47 12.68
CA LEU A 141 -6.57 6.83 11.29
C LEU A 141 -7.61 5.92 10.62
N GLN A 142 -7.55 4.60 10.83
CA GLN A 142 -8.57 3.68 10.33
C GLN A 142 -9.98 4.06 10.77
N GLY A 143 -10.16 4.54 12.02
CA GLY A 143 -11.43 5.08 12.49
C GLY A 143 -11.87 6.34 11.75
N GLU A 144 -10.93 7.26 11.48
CA GLU A 144 -11.21 8.51 10.77
C GLU A 144 -11.53 8.30 9.28
N LEU A 145 -10.86 7.34 8.61
CA LEU A 145 -11.09 6.98 7.22
C LEU A 145 -12.44 6.30 7.00
N ARG A 146 -13.00 5.63 8.02
CA ARG A 146 -14.35 5.05 8.00
C ARG A 146 -15.48 6.07 8.11
N THR A 147 -15.17 7.36 8.21
CA THR A 147 -16.17 8.44 8.23
C THR A 147 -16.20 9.15 6.87
N PRO A 148 -17.13 8.77 5.96
CA PRO A 148 -17.17 9.34 4.62
C PRO A 148 -17.27 10.86 4.62
N GLY A 149 -16.47 11.51 3.78
CA GLY A 149 -16.50 12.97 3.61
C GLY A 149 -15.81 13.78 4.72
N SER A 150 -15.18 13.13 5.71
CA SER A 150 -14.37 13.82 6.70
C SER A 150 -13.16 14.54 6.04
N PRO A 151 -12.64 15.65 6.60
CA PRO A 151 -11.46 16.31 6.06
C PRO A 151 -10.24 15.38 5.94
N THR A 152 -10.06 14.47 6.89
CA THR A 152 -9.01 13.44 6.86
C THR A 152 -9.22 12.49 5.69
N CYS A 153 -10.44 11.95 5.52
CA CYS A 153 -10.80 11.06 4.40
C CYS A 153 -10.48 11.71 3.05
N LYS A 154 -10.87 12.97 2.85
CA LYS A 154 -10.59 13.69 1.59
C LYS A 154 -9.10 13.91 1.36
N ALA A 155 -8.36 14.31 2.40
CA ALA A 155 -6.92 14.56 2.29
C ALA A 155 -6.13 13.28 1.96
N PHE A 156 -6.53 12.15 2.53
CA PHE A 156 -5.96 10.84 2.21
C PHE A 156 -6.27 10.44 0.77
N LEU A 157 -7.54 10.46 0.39
CA LEU A 157 -7.95 10.10 -0.97
C LEU A 157 -7.26 10.98 -2.03
N GLU A 158 -7.13 12.29 -1.82
CA GLU A 158 -6.37 13.18 -2.71
C GLU A 158 -4.88 12.79 -2.83
N SER A 159 -4.27 12.41 -1.71
CA SER A 159 -2.89 11.94 -1.65
C SER A 159 -2.72 10.63 -2.42
N ASP A 160 -3.59 9.65 -2.19
CA ASP A 160 -3.53 8.33 -2.80
C ASP A 160 -3.80 8.39 -4.31
N LEU A 161 -4.77 9.21 -4.74
CA LEU A 161 -5.01 9.45 -6.17
C LEU A 161 -3.78 10.04 -6.85
N THR A 162 -3.14 11.03 -6.23
CA THR A 162 -1.89 11.60 -6.74
C THR A 162 -0.81 10.53 -6.84
N PHE A 163 -0.66 9.69 -5.81
CA PHE A 163 0.30 8.60 -5.79
C PHE A 163 0.02 7.57 -6.90
N PHE A 164 -1.21 7.07 -7.03
CA PHE A 164 -1.58 6.06 -8.03
C PHE A 164 -1.41 6.55 -9.47
N HIS A 165 -1.75 7.82 -9.74
CA HIS A 165 -1.47 8.43 -11.05
C HIS A 165 0.01 8.44 -11.39
N HIS A 166 0.90 8.62 -10.42
CA HIS A 166 2.35 8.56 -10.65
C HIS A 166 2.85 7.13 -10.72
N LEU A 167 2.35 6.24 -9.85
CA LEU A 167 2.75 4.84 -9.78
C LEU A 167 2.48 4.13 -11.11
N PHE A 168 1.24 4.15 -11.60
CA PHE A 168 0.82 3.35 -12.75
C PHE A 168 1.41 3.84 -14.08
N LYS A 169 1.88 5.09 -14.16
CA LYS A 169 2.59 5.60 -15.35
C LYS A 169 3.88 4.84 -15.66
N ASN A 170 4.51 4.25 -14.65
CA ASN A 170 5.79 3.56 -14.81
C ASN A 170 5.63 2.11 -15.31
N PHE A 171 4.39 1.61 -15.38
CA PHE A 171 4.11 0.24 -15.79
C PHE A 171 3.71 0.17 -17.27
N PRO A 172 4.25 -0.78 -18.05
CA PRO A 172 4.02 -0.87 -19.49
C PRO A 172 2.70 -1.58 -19.83
N PHE A 173 1.61 -1.17 -19.19
CA PHE A 173 0.26 -1.68 -19.47
C PHE A 173 -0.16 -1.40 -20.91
N SER A 174 -1.03 -2.25 -21.46
CA SER A 174 -1.70 -2.02 -22.74
C SER A 174 -2.47 -0.69 -22.73
N GLU A 175 -2.71 -0.13 -23.91
CA GLU A 175 -3.49 1.10 -24.03
C GLU A 175 -4.90 0.94 -23.45
N GLN A 176 -5.52 -0.22 -23.63
CA GLN A 176 -6.83 -0.55 -23.07
C GLN A 176 -6.81 -0.52 -21.55
N THR A 177 -5.87 -1.22 -20.91
CA THR A 177 -5.73 -1.25 -19.45
C THR A 177 -5.42 0.13 -18.89
N ARG A 178 -4.54 0.92 -19.53
CA ARG A 178 -4.28 2.31 -19.13
C ARG A 178 -5.53 3.19 -19.20
N LYS A 179 -6.31 3.09 -20.28
CA LYS A 179 -7.58 3.83 -20.41
C LYS A 179 -8.54 3.46 -19.29
N HIS A 180 -8.64 2.17 -18.97
CA HIS A 180 -9.49 1.68 -17.89
C HIS A 180 -9.05 2.19 -16.52
N ILE A 181 -7.77 2.06 -16.18
CA ILE A 181 -7.20 2.57 -14.92
C ILE A 181 -7.43 4.08 -14.79
N ASN A 182 -7.13 4.85 -15.83
CA ASN A 182 -7.32 6.31 -15.80
C ASN A 182 -8.79 6.70 -15.63
N ALA A 183 -9.71 6.01 -16.32
CA ALA A 183 -11.15 6.24 -16.16
C ALA A 183 -11.63 5.85 -14.76
N TRP A 184 -11.07 4.79 -14.17
CA TRP A 184 -11.39 4.36 -12.82
C TRP A 184 -10.89 5.37 -11.77
N LEU A 185 -9.64 5.84 -11.87
CA LEU A 185 -9.08 6.87 -10.99
C LEU A 185 -9.84 8.21 -11.12
N LYS A 186 -10.24 8.59 -12.33
CA LYS A 186 -11.08 9.78 -12.53
C LYS A 186 -12.43 9.67 -11.80
N ARG A 187 -13.07 8.50 -11.81
CA ARG A 187 -14.30 8.27 -11.03
C ARG A 187 -14.07 8.32 -9.52
N ALA A 188 -12.87 7.96 -9.05
CA ALA A 188 -12.51 8.13 -7.65
C ALA A 188 -12.34 9.61 -7.28
N GLU A 189 -11.76 10.43 -8.17
CA GLU A 189 -11.66 11.90 -8.01
C GLU A 189 -13.04 12.57 -7.95
N GLU A 190 -14.01 12.09 -8.73
CA GLU A 190 -15.40 12.56 -8.70
C GLU A 190 -16.10 12.29 -7.34
N GLY A 191 -15.53 11.42 -6.51
CA GLY A 191 -16.00 11.11 -5.15
C GLY A 191 -15.47 12.04 -4.04
N LEU A 192 -14.59 13.00 -4.37
CA LEU A 192 -14.03 14.00 -3.43
C LEU A 192 -15.02 15.14 -3.12
#